data_AF-A0A177CAG9-F1
#
_entry.id   AF-A0A177CAG9-F1
#
_cell.length_a   1.000
_cell.length_b   1.000
_cell.length_c   1.000
_cell.angle_alpha   90.00
_cell.angle_beta   90.00
_cell.angle_gamma   90.00
#
_symmetry.space_group_name_H-M   'P 1'
#
loop_
_entity.id
_entity.type
_entity.pdbx_description
1 polymer ?
#
loop_
_entity_poly.entity_id
_entity_poly.type
_entity_poly.pdbx_seq_one_letter_code
_entity_poly.pdbx_strand_id
1 'polypeptide(L)'
;MAEERAAHHLLNVLEERGLDANLDLDNVLLAFEDDDIKREAAAWVEEYLHEDTLLTKEELELYQTLKKKGILHQYEAEEEPVRPILDHELASAIDSLQTSTAAIEEQCKVLEAQKEALMKLKALDKPNFHVEHERNERRRKENQEKARLGVSVNDVSTTINEQLADTQRDIDAEKATLRSYLTERLASDDQILSRLPAIVSKIVTEPEVSEDEKSIEQWCKAIISYRTAEIKAKVDAVYLSSLTDYSPRDLPVASEEELGGRKAALKAELEDLHTEIASVAEMVVDHELRKPMMDMQERKEQDATQARSAWLNYVVTTLDYMAKRLDTVTDYTKNIDEFQEAVAHINQAAAKRMQDTSKEVARPEIRRAKSSRNSIFSPALKLKPTKALDLPVALQDALRHTSISFNQDSIESLQESLAKTQIERSKKLQGHYDSDSSSTQAVLAERLSKADADLRLIFGPLYKHTPFQQVRLTDAKLERELGKMDRELNDASEQLLNAEANGLSLSDPKVRAFIAKHGR
;
A
#
# COMPACT_ATOMS: atom_id res chain seq x y z
N MET A 1 46.26 -57.84 -60.82
CA MET A 1 45.51 -58.82 -59.99
C MET A 1 44.34 -59.47 -60.72
N ALA A 2 43.34 -58.74 -61.25
CA ALA A 2 42.28 -59.37 -62.07
C ALA A 2 42.79 -59.72 -63.48
N GLU A 3 43.59 -58.82 -64.06
CA GLU A 3 44.13 -58.94 -65.42
C GLU A 3 45.15 -60.09 -65.57
N GLU A 4 46.00 -60.32 -64.57
CA GLU A 4 46.92 -61.47 -64.56
C GLU A 4 46.17 -62.80 -64.39
N ARG A 5 45.03 -62.79 -63.68
CA ARG A 5 44.17 -63.98 -63.55
C ARG A 5 43.48 -64.32 -64.87
N ALA A 6 43.09 -63.33 -65.66
CA ALA A 6 42.51 -63.54 -67.00
C ALA A 6 43.54 -64.16 -67.95
N ALA A 7 44.80 -63.70 -67.94
CA ALA A 7 45.86 -64.31 -68.73
C ALA A 7 46.14 -65.77 -68.31
N HIS A 8 46.19 -66.05 -67.00
CA HIS A 8 46.35 -67.41 -66.49
C HIS A 8 45.13 -68.32 -66.77
N HIS A 9 43.92 -67.78 -66.73
CA HIS A 9 42.69 -68.50 -67.07
C HIS A 9 42.66 -68.90 -68.55
N LEU A 10 43.05 -67.99 -69.44
CA LEU A 10 43.17 -68.28 -70.87
C LEU A 10 44.23 -69.36 -71.14
N LEU A 11 45.39 -69.28 -70.49
CA LEU A 11 46.46 -70.27 -70.65
C LEU A 11 46.04 -71.66 -70.13
N ASN A 12 45.38 -71.74 -68.96
CA ASN A 12 44.86 -73.00 -68.43
C ASN A 12 43.82 -73.62 -69.37
N VAL A 13 42.91 -72.82 -69.94
CA VAL A 13 41.87 -73.32 -70.86
C VAL A 13 42.47 -73.84 -72.18
N LEU A 14 43.57 -73.24 -72.65
CA LEU A 14 44.29 -73.72 -73.84
C LEU A 14 45.05 -75.03 -73.56
N GLU A 15 45.72 -75.12 -72.40
CA GLU A 15 46.46 -76.31 -71.96
C GLU A 15 45.53 -77.51 -71.71
N GLU A 16 44.40 -77.29 -71.02
CA GLU A 16 43.41 -78.34 -70.74
C GLU A 16 42.80 -78.95 -72.01
N ARG A 17 42.76 -78.18 -73.10
CA ARG A 17 42.18 -78.58 -74.40
C ARG A 17 43.20 -79.06 -75.42
N GLY A 18 44.50 -79.06 -75.09
CA GLY A 18 45.58 -79.54 -75.95
C GLY A 18 45.74 -78.76 -77.25
N LEU A 19 45.40 -77.46 -77.23
CA LEU A 19 45.53 -76.55 -78.38
C LEU A 19 46.94 -75.94 -78.51
N ASP A 20 47.84 -76.30 -77.59
CA ASP A 20 49.20 -75.76 -77.45
C ASP A 20 50.14 -76.09 -78.61
N ALA A 21 49.78 -77.05 -79.47
CA ALA A 21 50.65 -77.51 -80.56
C ALA A 21 50.83 -76.48 -81.70
N ASN A 22 49.99 -75.45 -81.77
CA ASN A 22 49.99 -74.48 -82.88
C ASN A 22 50.08 -73.00 -82.43
N LEU A 23 50.22 -72.71 -81.14
CA LEU A 23 50.33 -71.34 -80.61
C LEU A 23 51.62 -71.17 -79.80
N ASP A 24 52.32 -70.05 -80.05
CA ASP A 24 53.54 -69.69 -79.35
C ASP A 24 53.19 -68.93 -78.07
N LEU A 25 53.44 -69.57 -76.92
CA LEU A 25 53.01 -69.15 -75.58
C LEU A 25 53.53 -67.76 -75.20
N ASP A 26 54.74 -67.43 -75.66
CA ASP A 26 55.40 -66.15 -75.39
C ASP A 26 54.68 -64.98 -76.10
N ASN A 27 54.04 -65.22 -77.26
CA ASN A 27 53.28 -64.18 -77.97
C ASN A 27 51.96 -63.83 -77.28
N VAL A 28 51.34 -64.78 -76.58
CA VAL A 28 50.12 -64.53 -75.80
C VAL A 28 50.46 -63.71 -74.56
N LEU A 29 51.56 -64.01 -73.88
CA LEU A 29 52.03 -63.20 -72.75
C LEU A 29 52.43 -61.79 -73.17
N LEU A 30 53.12 -61.64 -74.32
CA LEU A 30 53.44 -60.32 -74.90
C LEU A 30 52.18 -59.50 -75.26
N ALA A 31 51.12 -60.14 -75.75
CA ALA A 31 49.86 -59.47 -76.06
C ALA A 31 49.12 -58.94 -74.81
N PHE A 32 49.39 -59.50 -73.63
CA PHE A 32 48.89 -59.03 -72.34
C PHE A 32 49.83 -58.03 -71.63
N GLU A 33 51.00 -57.72 -72.21
CA GLU A 33 51.90 -56.65 -71.74
C GLU A 33 51.55 -55.26 -72.34
N ASP A 34 50.78 -55.21 -73.44
CA ASP A 34 50.36 -53.95 -74.08
C ASP A 34 49.09 -53.37 -73.40
N ASP A 35 49.21 -52.17 -72.81
CA ASP A 35 48.23 -51.60 -71.87
C ASP A 35 46.83 -51.33 -72.49
N ASP A 36 46.76 -51.11 -73.81
CA ASP A 36 45.50 -50.87 -74.52
C ASP A 36 44.75 -52.17 -74.85
N ILE A 37 45.46 -53.23 -75.26
CA ILE A 37 44.88 -54.53 -75.63
C ILE A 37 44.56 -55.36 -74.38
N LYS A 38 45.32 -55.18 -73.30
CA LYS A 38 45.18 -55.91 -72.04
C LYS A 38 43.78 -55.80 -71.42
N ARG A 39 43.16 -54.63 -71.49
CA ARG A 39 41.84 -54.39 -70.88
C ARG A 39 40.70 -54.99 -71.71
N GLU A 40 40.80 -54.90 -73.03
CA GLU A 40 39.84 -55.52 -73.96
C GLU A 40 39.98 -57.05 -73.96
N ALA A 41 41.21 -57.57 -73.93
CA ALA A 41 41.48 -59.00 -73.85
C ALA A 41 41.02 -59.61 -72.51
N ALA A 42 41.22 -58.91 -71.39
CA ALA A 42 40.70 -59.36 -70.09
C ALA A 42 39.16 -59.37 -70.05
N ALA A 43 38.50 -58.35 -70.60
CA ALA A 43 37.05 -58.32 -70.72
C ALA A 43 36.53 -59.42 -71.66
N TRP A 44 37.22 -59.70 -72.76
CA TRP A 44 36.87 -60.78 -73.68
C TRP A 44 37.03 -62.17 -73.03
N VAL A 45 38.11 -62.40 -72.28
CA VAL A 45 38.30 -63.65 -71.53
C VAL A 45 37.21 -63.80 -70.46
N GLU A 46 36.92 -62.73 -69.72
CA GLU A 46 35.83 -62.72 -68.73
C GLU A 46 34.43 -62.76 -69.35
N GLU A 47 34.22 -62.50 -70.64
CA GLU A 47 32.89 -62.57 -71.26
C GLU A 47 32.67 -63.93 -71.96
N TYR A 48 33.70 -64.47 -72.62
CA TYR A 48 33.56 -65.63 -73.51
C TYR A 48 34.15 -66.94 -72.94
N LEU A 49 34.98 -66.91 -71.88
CA LEU A 49 35.55 -68.11 -71.25
C LEU A 49 34.92 -68.39 -69.86
N HIS A 50 33.66 -68.83 -69.85
CA HIS A 50 32.95 -69.31 -68.65
C HIS A 50 32.64 -70.80 -68.73
N GLU A 51 32.35 -71.44 -67.59
CA GLU A 51 31.92 -72.84 -67.53
C GLU A 51 30.71 -73.12 -68.44
N ASP A 52 29.81 -72.14 -68.62
CA ASP A 52 28.62 -72.27 -69.48
C ASP A 52 28.94 -72.18 -71.00
N THR A 53 30.05 -71.56 -71.40
CA THR A 53 30.44 -71.40 -72.82
C THR A 53 31.55 -72.36 -73.26
N LEU A 54 32.19 -73.03 -72.31
CA LEU A 54 33.34 -73.89 -72.50
C LEU A 54 32.95 -75.36 -72.40
N LEU A 55 32.86 -76.08 -73.52
CA LEU A 55 32.64 -77.54 -73.50
C LEU A 55 33.72 -78.24 -72.66
N THR A 56 33.32 -78.99 -71.65
CA THR A 56 34.23 -79.78 -70.82
C THR A 56 34.93 -80.87 -71.64
N LYS A 57 36.05 -81.42 -71.14
CA LYS A 57 36.82 -82.45 -71.88
C LYS A 57 35.98 -83.69 -72.20
N GLU A 58 35.11 -84.09 -71.28
CA GLU A 58 34.17 -85.19 -71.47
C GLU A 58 33.13 -84.87 -72.55
N GLU A 59 32.61 -83.64 -72.59
CA GLU A 59 31.66 -83.18 -73.61
C GLU A 59 32.31 -83.01 -74.98
N LEU A 60 33.58 -82.59 -75.05
CA LEU A 60 34.33 -82.48 -76.29
C LEU A 60 34.67 -83.87 -76.86
N GLU A 61 35.04 -84.82 -76.01
CA GLU A 61 35.19 -86.23 -76.40
C GLU A 61 33.84 -86.83 -76.83
N LEU A 62 32.75 -86.50 -76.15
CA LEU A 62 31.39 -86.89 -76.55
C LEU A 62 31.03 -86.28 -77.91
N TYR A 63 31.29 -85.00 -78.14
CA TYR A 63 31.04 -84.32 -79.40
C TYR A 63 31.87 -84.91 -80.56
N GLN A 64 33.16 -85.19 -80.33
CA GLN A 64 34.02 -85.84 -81.33
C GLN A 64 33.61 -87.29 -81.60
N THR A 65 33.18 -88.04 -80.60
CA THR A 65 32.68 -89.41 -80.78
C THR A 65 31.33 -89.41 -81.49
N LEU A 66 30.43 -88.45 -81.22
CA LEU A 66 29.16 -88.24 -81.92
C LEU A 66 29.39 -87.81 -83.37
N LYS A 67 30.39 -86.95 -83.64
CA LYS A 67 30.81 -86.56 -85.00
C LYS A 67 31.40 -87.73 -85.78
N LYS A 68 32.25 -88.55 -85.15
CA LYS A 68 32.81 -89.77 -85.77
C LYS A 68 31.76 -90.85 -86.04
N LYS A 69 30.70 -90.91 -85.22
CA LYS A 69 29.57 -91.84 -85.38
C LYS A 69 28.47 -91.32 -86.30
N GLY A 70 28.56 -90.09 -86.81
CA GLY A 70 27.60 -89.51 -87.74
C GLY A 70 26.21 -89.21 -87.15
N ILE A 71 26.09 -89.12 -85.83
CA ILE A 71 24.81 -88.93 -85.10
C ILE A 71 24.53 -87.44 -84.82
N LEU A 72 25.48 -86.56 -85.16
CA LEU A 72 25.39 -85.12 -84.87
C LEU A 72 24.16 -84.45 -85.54
N HIS A 73 23.80 -84.87 -86.76
CA HIS A 73 22.63 -84.36 -87.47
C HIS A 73 21.28 -84.73 -86.83
N GLN A 74 21.25 -85.64 -85.84
CA GLN A 74 20.02 -85.95 -85.10
C GLN A 74 19.75 -84.97 -83.93
N TYR A 75 20.75 -84.15 -83.57
CA TYR A 75 20.66 -83.16 -82.49
C TYR A 75 20.76 -81.70 -82.98
N GLU A 76 21.08 -81.47 -84.27
CA GLU A 76 21.00 -80.16 -84.95
C GLU A 76 19.60 -79.83 -85.49
N ALA A 77 18.65 -80.75 -85.37
CA ALA A 77 17.24 -80.48 -85.66
C ALA A 77 16.61 -79.80 -84.43
N GLU A 78 16.03 -78.60 -84.63
CA GLU A 78 15.29 -77.79 -83.66
C GLU A 78 13.98 -78.44 -83.18
N GLU A 79 14.01 -79.71 -82.78
CA GLU A 79 12.91 -80.37 -82.08
C GLU A 79 13.49 -81.16 -80.91
N GLU A 80 13.48 -80.54 -79.72
CA GLU A 80 13.66 -81.26 -78.46
C GLU A 80 12.68 -82.44 -78.44
N PRO A 81 13.14 -83.69 -78.19
CA PRO A 81 12.22 -84.79 -78.00
C PRO A 81 11.45 -84.54 -76.70
N VAL A 82 10.23 -84.01 -76.82
CA VAL A 82 9.30 -83.82 -75.71
C VAL A 82 9.08 -85.16 -75.04
N ARG A 83 9.68 -85.34 -73.86
CA ARG A 83 9.34 -86.41 -72.92
C ARG A 83 7.86 -86.25 -72.60
N PRO A 84 7.01 -87.29 -72.74
CA PRO A 84 5.62 -87.20 -72.33
C PRO A 84 5.58 -86.88 -70.84
N ILE A 85 5.01 -85.72 -70.49
CA ILE A 85 4.81 -85.32 -69.09
C ILE A 85 3.95 -86.41 -68.46
N LEU A 86 4.47 -87.04 -67.41
CA LEU A 86 3.73 -88.12 -66.76
C LEU A 86 2.60 -87.52 -65.92
N ASP A 87 1.39 -88.09 -65.95
CA ASP A 87 0.22 -87.55 -65.25
C ASP A 87 0.45 -87.29 -63.75
N HIS A 88 1.34 -88.04 -63.09
CA HIS A 88 1.70 -87.80 -61.68
C HIS A 88 2.57 -86.54 -61.47
N GLU A 89 3.42 -86.18 -62.44
CA GLU A 89 4.21 -84.94 -62.40
C GLU A 89 3.28 -83.73 -62.58
N LEU A 90 2.26 -83.84 -63.46
CA LEU A 90 1.19 -82.84 -63.60
C LEU A 90 0.36 -82.71 -62.33
N ALA A 91 -0.09 -83.84 -61.76
CA ALA A 91 -0.87 -83.83 -60.52
C ALA A 91 -0.09 -83.21 -59.37
N SER A 92 1.19 -83.58 -59.19
CA SER A 92 2.05 -83.00 -58.16
C SER A 92 2.33 -81.52 -58.38
N ALA A 93 2.49 -81.08 -59.62
CA ALA A 93 2.66 -79.65 -59.94
C ALA A 93 1.39 -78.86 -59.66
N ILE A 94 0.21 -79.41 -59.98
CA ILE A 94 -1.09 -78.81 -59.68
C ILE A 94 -1.30 -78.71 -58.16
N ASP A 95 -1.03 -79.77 -57.41
CA ASP A 95 -1.17 -79.78 -55.95
C ASP A 95 -0.20 -78.79 -55.29
N SER A 96 1.04 -78.70 -55.79
CA SER A 96 2.04 -77.71 -55.33
C SER A 96 1.59 -76.28 -55.64
N LEU A 97 1.07 -76.02 -56.84
CA LEU A 97 0.56 -74.72 -57.25
C LEU A 97 -0.67 -74.32 -56.43
N GLN A 98 -1.59 -75.26 -56.18
CA GLN A 98 -2.78 -75.04 -55.35
C GLN A 98 -2.39 -74.77 -53.90
N THR A 99 -1.43 -75.51 -53.35
CA THR A 99 -0.91 -75.28 -51.99
C THR A 99 -0.23 -73.91 -51.89
N SER A 100 0.55 -73.53 -52.90
CA SER A 100 1.19 -72.20 -52.96
C SER A 100 0.15 -71.09 -53.09
N THR A 101 -0.88 -71.29 -53.91
CA THR A 101 -1.97 -70.31 -54.11
C THR A 101 -2.80 -70.16 -52.82
N ALA A 102 -3.12 -71.26 -52.13
CA ALA A 102 -3.79 -71.23 -50.84
C ALA A 102 -2.94 -70.50 -49.77
N ALA A 103 -1.62 -70.73 -49.74
CA ALA A 103 -0.72 -70.02 -48.85
C ALA A 103 -0.65 -68.51 -49.15
N ILE A 104 -0.65 -68.13 -50.43
CA ILE A 104 -0.69 -66.72 -50.85
C ILE A 104 -2.02 -66.07 -50.45
N GLU A 105 -3.15 -66.75 -50.63
CA GLU A 105 -4.47 -66.25 -50.21
C GLU A 105 -4.55 -66.05 -48.69
N GLU A 106 -3.99 -66.97 -47.90
CA GLU A 106 -3.89 -66.81 -46.44
C GLU A 106 -3.02 -65.60 -46.07
N GLN A 107 -1.87 -65.42 -46.73
CA GLN A 107 -1.02 -64.26 -46.52
C GLN A 107 -1.71 -62.94 -46.91
N CYS A 108 -2.46 -62.92 -48.01
CA CYS A 108 -3.27 -61.76 -48.41
C CYS A 108 -4.33 -61.42 -47.36
N LYS A 109 -5.05 -62.43 -46.82
CA LYS A 109 -6.03 -62.21 -45.74
C LYS A 109 -5.38 -61.65 -44.47
N VAL A 110 -4.19 -62.13 -44.10
CA VAL A 110 -3.44 -61.60 -42.96
C VAL A 110 -3.00 -60.16 -43.20
N LEU A 111 -2.51 -59.83 -44.40
CA LEU A 111 -2.13 -58.46 -44.75
C LEU A 111 -3.32 -57.50 -44.78
N GLU A 112 -4.48 -57.95 -45.25
CA GLU A 112 -5.72 -57.18 -45.19
C GLU A 112 -6.16 -56.93 -43.74
N ALA A 113 -6.09 -57.95 -42.88
CA ALA A 113 -6.37 -57.80 -41.45
C ALA A 113 -5.39 -56.84 -40.77
N GLN A 114 -4.09 -56.92 -41.11
CA GLN A 114 -3.07 -55.99 -40.62
C GLN A 114 -3.29 -54.56 -41.12
N LYS A 115 -3.65 -54.40 -42.39
CA LYS A 115 -4.00 -53.09 -42.98
C LYS A 115 -5.23 -52.50 -42.29
N GLU A 116 -6.26 -53.29 -42.03
CA GLU A 116 -7.46 -52.85 -41.33
C GLU A 116 -7.14 -52.46 -39.87
N ALA A 117 -6.32 -53.26 -39.18
CA ALA A 117 -5.85 -52.95 -37.83
C ALA A 117 -5.02 -51.65 -37.79
N LEU A 118 -4.12 -51.43 -38.75
CA LEU A 118 -3.36 -50.18 -38.87
C LEU A 118 -4.25 -48.98 -39.19
N MET A 119 -5.27 -49.14 -40.03
CA MET A 119 -6.24 -48.08 -40.31
C MET A 119 -7.08 -47.74 -39.08
N LYS A 120 -7.47 -48.74 -38.27
CA LYS A 120 -8.13 -48.55 -36.97
C LYS A 120 -7.21 -47.86 -35.96
N LEU A 121 -5.94 -48.23 -35.88
CA LEU A 121 -4.95 -47.58 -35.02
C LEU A 121 -4.73 -46.12 -35.44
N LYS A 122 -4.59 -45.85 -36.74
CA LYS A 122 -4.45 -44.50 -37.31
C LYS A 122 -5.70 -43.64 -37.09
N ALA A 123 -6.88 -44.25 -36.99
CA ALA A 123 -8.10 -43.53 -36.64
C ALA A 123 -8.15 -43.15 -35.15
N LEU A 124 -7.61 -44.00 -34.25
CA LEU A 124 -7.49 -43.73 -32.82
C LEU A 124 -6.35 -42.76 -32.48
N ASP A 125 -5.25 -42.77 -33.25
CA ASP A 125 -4.08 -41.90 -33.10
C ASP A 125 -4.27 -40.53 -33.76
N LYS A 126 -5.49 -40.17 -34.17
CA LYS A 126 -5.80 -38.77 -34.49
C LYS A 126 -5.78 -38.00 -33.17
N PRO A 127 -4.77 -37.15 -32.90
CA PRO A 127 -4.78 -36.33 -31.71
C PRO A 127 -6.10 -35.55 -31.73
N ASN A 128 -6.81 -35.58 -30.62
CA ASN A 128 -8.05 -34.85 -30.48
C ASN A 128 -7.69 -33.35 -30.40
N PHE A 129 -7.43 -32.75 -31.57
CA PHE A 129 -6.98 -31.37 -31.73
C PHE A 129 -7.89 -30.39 -30.99
N HIS A 130 -9.16 -30.74 -30.83
CA HIS A 130 -10.12 -29.96 -30.04
C HIS A 130 -9.74 -29.91 -28.55
N VAL A 131 -9.45 -31.06 -27.93
CA VAL A 131 -9.06 -31.15 -26.52
C VAL A 131 -7.71 -30.47 -26.25
N GLU A 132 -6.76 -30.60 -27.19
CA GLU A 132 -5.47 -29.92 -27.07
C GLU A 132 -5.60 -28.40 -27.24
N HIS A 133 -6.45 -27.96 -28.18
CA HIS A 133 -6.76 -26.55 -28.38
C HIS A 133 -7.45 -25.94 -27.14
N GLU A 134 -8.46 -26.60 -26.58
CA GLU A 134 -9.12 -26.17 -25.35
C GLU A 134 -8.15 -26.09 -24.16
N ARG A 135 -7.22 -27.05 -24.04
CA ARG A 135 -6.19 -27.05 -23.00
C ARG A 135 -5.21 -25.88 -23.17
N ASN A 136 -4.80 -25.58 -24.40
CA ASN A 136 -3.91 -24.46 -24.69
C ASN A 136 -4.61 -23.11 -24.49
N GLU A 137 -5.87 -22.98 -24.88
CA GLU A 137 -6.68 -21.79 -24.61
C GLU A 137 -6.86 -21.57 -23.11
N ARG A 138 -7.11 -22.62 -22.33
CA ARG A 138 -7.16 -22.52 -20.86
C ARG A 138 -5.83 -22.03 -20.28
N ARG A 139 -4.70 -22.62 -20.69
CA ARG A 139 -3.36 -22.17 -20.26
C ARG A 139 -3.07 -20.73 -20.65
N ARG A 140 -3.51 -20.30 -21.83
CA ARG A 140 -3.36 -18.91 -22.29
C ARG A 140 -4.15 -17.95 -21.40
N LYS A 141 -5.41 -18.28 -21.09
CA LYS A 141 -6.25 -17.49 -20.17
C LYS A 141 -5.64 -17.43 -18.77
N GLU A 142 -5.23 -18.56 -18.21
CA GLU A 142 -4.56 -18.63 -16.90
C GLU A 142 -3.28 -17.78 -16.87
N ASN A 143 -2.46 -17.82 -17.93
CA ASN A 143 -1.25 -17.01 -18.01
C ASN A 143 -1.57 -15.51 -18.15
N GLN A 144 -2.61 -15.13 -18.88
CA GLN A 144 -3.06 -13.74 -18.98
C GLN A 144 -3.59 -13.24 -17.63
N GLU A 145 -4.37 -14.06 -16.91
CA GLU A 145 -4.85 -13.73 -15.56
C GLU A 145 -3.70 -13.63 -14.56
N LYS A 146 -2.73 -14.55 -14.59
CA LYS A 146 -1.51 -14.47 -13.78
C LYS A 146 -0.71 -13.21 -14.06
N ALA A 147 -0.55 -12.84 -15.33
CA ALA A 147 0.14 -11.61 -15.71
C ALA A 147 -0.63 -10.37 -15.21
N ARG A 148 -1.95 -10.35 -15.36
CA ARG A 148 -2.81 -9.26 -14.86
C ARG A 148 -2.74 -9.13 -13.33
N LEU A 149 -2.81 -10.25 -12.62
CA LEU A 149 -2.67 -10.28 -11.16
C LEU A 149 -1.27 -9.84 -10.74
N GLY A 150 -0.22 -10.27 -11.44
CA GLY A 150 1.15 -9.84 -11.18
C GLY A 150 1.34 -8.32 -11.32
N VAL A 151 0.74 -7.72 -12.36
CA VAL A 151 0.73 -6.26 -12.52
C VAL A 151 -0.03 -5.59 -11.38
N SER A 152 -1.21 -6.09 -11.02
CA SER A 152 -2.01 -5.54 -9.92
C SER A 152 -1.31 -5.65 -8.56
N VAL A 153 -0.61 -6.76 -8.29
CA VAL A 153 0.16 -6.96 -7.06
C VAL A 153 1.34 -5.99 -7.01
N ASN A 154 2.03 -5.80 -8.14
CA ASN A 154 3.14 -4.85 -8.22
C ASN A 154 2.65 -3.42 -8.02
N ASP A 155 1.52 -3.04 -8.63
CA ASP A 155 0.90 -1.72 -8.48
C ASP A 155 0.52 -1.42 -7.03
N VAL A 156 -0.17 -2.35 -6.36
CA VAL A 156 -0.49 -2.25 -4.92
C VAL A 156 0.78 -2.16 -4.07
N SER A 157 1.80 -2.94 -4.41
CA SER A 157 3.09 -2.92 -3.71
C SER A 157 3.82 -1.58 -3.86
N THR A 158 3.78 -0.98 -5.05
CA THR A 158 4.34 0.36 -5.28
C THR A 158 3.55 1.42 -4.52
N THR A 159 2.22 1.38 -4.55
CA THR A 159 1.38 2.32 -3.80
C THR A 159 1.60 2.23 -2.29
N ILE A 160 1.72 1.01 -1.73
CA ILE A 160 2.00 0.83 -0.30
C ILE A 160 3.37 1.43 0.05
N ASN A 161 4.39 1.20 -0.76
CA ASN A 161 5.73 1.77 -0.50
C ASN A 161 5.76 3.29 -0.64
N GLU A 162 5.03 3.85 -1.59
CA GLU A 162 4.90 5.31 -1.76
C GLU A 162 4.20 5.92 -0.54
N GLN A 163 3.03 5.40 -0.14
CA GLN A 163 2.30 5.86 1.04
C GLN A 163 3.14 5.73 2.31
N LEU A 164 3.90 4.65 2.45
CA LEU A 164 4.76 4.43 3.59
C LEU A 164 5.97 5.38 3.62
N ALA A 165 6.54 5.68 2.46
CA ALA A 165 7.60 6.67 2.34
C ALA A 165 7.08 8.09 2.63
N ASP A 166 5.87 8.41 2.19
CA ASP A 166 5.24 9.71 2.45
C ASP A 166 4.91 9.87 3.93
N THR A 167 4.27 8.87 4.56
CA THR A 167 4.01 8.89 6.01
C THR A 167 5.29 8.98 6.84
N GLN A 168 6.39 8.33 6.41
CA GLN A 168 7.69 8.47 7.08
C GLN A 168 8.25 9.89 6.95
N ARG A 169 8.12 10.53 5.77
CA ARG A 169 8.52 11.92 5.58
C ARG A 169 7.69 12.87 6.44
N ASP A 170 6.38 12.62 6.55
CA ASP A 170 5.48 13.41 7.39
C ASP A 170 5.89 13.31 8.86
N ILE A 171 6.18 12.10 9.37
CA ILE A 171 6.71 11.89 10.72
C ILE A 171 8.02 12.66 10.92
N ASP A 172 8.95 12.59 9.98
CA ASP A 172 10.24 13.27 10.09
C ASP A 172 10.07 14.81 10.09
N ALA A 173 9.13 15.32 9.29
CA ALA A 173 8.76 16.74 9.27
C ALA A 173 8.09 17.18 10.59
N GLU A 174 7.17 16.39 11.13
CA GLU A 174 6.55 16.62 12.44
C GLU A 174 7.59 16.58 13.57
N LYS A 175 8.53 15.65 13.53
CA LYS A 175 9.64 15.61 14.50
C LYS A 175 10.55 16.83 14.40
N ALA A 176 10.85 17.29 13.19
CA ALA A 176 11.67 18.50 12.99
C ALA A 176 10.96 19.76 13.49
N THR A 177 9.67 19.92 13.18
CA THR A 177 8.86 21.04 13.67
C THR A 177 8.70 21.00 15.19
N LEU A 178 8.46 19.83 15.78
CA LEU A 178 8.39 19.63 17.22
C LEU A 178 9.71 20.00 17.91
N ARG A 179 10.86 19.59 17.35
CA ARG A 179 12.17 19.96 17.88
C ARG A 179 12.39 21.47 17.85
N SER A 180 12.07 22.12 16.73
CA SER A 180 12.16 23.58 16.62
C SER A 180 11.27 24.27 17.68
N TYR A 181 10.01 23.84 17.78
CA TYR A 181 9.06 24.36 18.76
C TYR A 181 9.56 24.19 20.20
N LEU A 182 10.05 22.99 20.54
CA LEU A 182 10.64 22.70 21.86
C LEU A 182 11.84 23.60 22.15
N THR A 183 12.76 23.77 21.21
CA THR A 183 13.95 24.61 21.43
C THR A 183 13.58 26.08 21.65
N GLU A 184 12.63 26.63 20.88
CA GLU A 184 12.18 28.01 21.05
C GLU A 184 11.46 28.20 22.40
N ARG A 185 10.60 27.23 22.78
CA ARG A 185 9.83 27.32 24.01
C ARG A 185 10.68 27.12 25.25
N LEU A 186 11.59 26.16 25.26
CA LEU A 186 12.53 25.96 26.36
C LEU A 186 13.47 27.17 26.51
N ALA A 187 13.93 27.77 25.39
CA ALA A 187 14.70 29.01 25.45
C ALA A 187 13.90 30.19 26.05
N SER A 188 12.61 30.29 25.71
CA SER A 188 11.70 31.27 26.34
C SER A 188 11.52 31.01 27.83
N ASP A 189 11.44 29.76 28.24
CA ASP A 189 11.27 29.38 29.66
C ASP A 189 12.55 29.66 30.45
N ASP A 190 13.72 29.34 29.91
CA ASP A 190 15.02 29.70 30.49
C ASP A 190 15.16 31.21 30.65
N GLN A 191 14.62 32.01 29.71
CA GLN A 191 14.58 33.47 29.84
C GLN A 191 13.68 33.93 31.00
N ILE A 192 12.56 33.25 31.25
CA ILE A 192 11.68 33.56 32.39
C ILE A 192 12.36 33.13 33.70
N LEU A 193 12.90 31.91 33.73
CA LEU A 193 13.58 31.33 34.89
C LEU A 193 14.83 32.14 35.28
N SER A 194 15.60 32.66 34.34
CA SER A 194 16.75 33.53 34.62
C SER A 194 16.37 34.88 35.26
N ARG A 195 15.14 35.36 35.04
CA ARG A 195 14.61 36.59 35.68
C ARG A 195 14.00 36.32 37.06
N LEU A 196 13.66 35.06 37.35
CA LEU A 196 13.00 34.64 38.57
C LEU A 196 13.82 34.91 39.85
N PRO A 197 15.15 34.73 39.90
CA PRO A 197 15.98 35.12 41.04
C PRO A 197 15.87 36.60 41.41
N ALA A 198 15.74 37.49 40.43
CA ALA A 198 15.58 38.93 40.67
C ALA A 198 14.18 39.30 41.22
N ILE A 199 13.19 38.44 41.00
CA ILE A 199 11.85 38.56 41.59
C ILE A 199 11.87 37.97 43.01
N VAL A 200 12.52 36.83 43.20
CA VAL A 200 12.66 36.17 44.51
C VAL A 200 13.45 37.04 45.48
N SER A 201 14.49 37.76 45.03
CA SER A 201 15.20 38.70 45.90
C SER A 201 14.30 39.84 46.43
N LYS A 202 13.28 40.26 45.67
CA LYS A 202 12.27 41.25 46.11
C LYS A 202 11.21 40.66 47.04
N ILE A 203 11.01 39.34 47.01
CA ILE A 203 10.08 38.59 47.88
C ILE A 203 10.75 38.25 49.21
N VAL A 204 12.06 37.96 49.17
CA VAL A 204 12.86 37.45 50.29
C VAL A 204 13.53 38.56 51.07
N THR A 205 13.57 39.82 50.59
CA THR A 205 13.99 40.97 51.40
C THR A 205 13.28 40.89 52.74
N GLU A 206 14.07 40.54 53.76
CA GLU A 206 13.60 40.35 55.12
C GLU A 206 12.89 41.63 55.54
N PRO A 207 11.72 41.52 56.16
CA PRO A 207 11.14 42.69 56.78
C PRO A 207 12.16 43.11 57.84
N GLU A 208 12.66 44.34 57.75
CA GLU A 208 13.42 44.99 58.81
C GLU A 208 12.47 45.14 60.02
N VAL A 209 12.16 44.02 60.67
CA VAL A 209 11.28 43.97 61.83
C VAL A 209 12.14 44.28 63.04
N SER A 210 11.82 45.40 63.69
CA SER A 210 11.69 45.53 65.16
C SER A 210 12.34 46.80 65.72
N GLU A 211 13.23 47.49 65.00
CA GLU A 211 13.84 48.70 65.56
C GLU A 211 12.90 49.91 65.49
N ASP A 212 12.08 50.02 64.45
CA ASP A 212 11.18 51.15 64.25
C ASP A 212 10.04 51.19 65.28
N GLU A 213 9.38 50.08 65.61
CA GLU A 213 8.27 50.10 66.57
C GLU A 213 8.73 50.44 68.00
N LYS A 214 9.84 49.84 68.43
CA LYS A 214 10.44 50.13 69.75
C LYS A 214 10.97 51.56 69.81
N SER A 215 11.53 52.08 68.73
CA SER A 215 11.98 53.45 68.68
C SER A 215 10.79 54.41 68.68
N ILE A 216 9.73 54.19 67.89
CA ILE A 216 8.50 55.00 67.88
C ILE A 216 7.92 55.11 69.30
N GLU A 217 7.85 54.00 70.03
CA GLU A 217 7.35 54.01 71.39
C GLU A 217 8.26 54.78 72.37
N GLN A 218 9.58 54.71 72.19
CA GLN A 218 10.55 55.51 72.95
C GLN A 218 10.43 57.01 72.63
N TRP A 219 10.30 57.38 71.35
CA TRP A 219 10.10 58.76 70.91
C TRP A 219 8.79 59.33 71.44
N CYS A 220 7.69 58.56 71.39
CA CYS A 220 6.40 58.99 71.95
C CYS A 220 6.50 59.23 73.45
N LYS A 221 7.15 58.33 74.22
CA LYS A 221 7.39 58.53 75.65
C LYS A 221 8.24 59.77 75.95
N ALA A 222 9.26 60.03 75.13
CA ALA A 222 10.08 61.24 75.26
C ALA A 222 9.28 62.51 74.94
N ILE A 223 8.44 62.50 73.91
CA ILE A 223 7.60 63.65 73.56
C ILE A 223 6.57 63.93 74.67
N ILE A 224 5.97 62.90 75.26
CA ILE A 224 5.06 63.03 76.40
C ILE A 224 5.79 63.71 77.57
N SER A 225 7.01 63.27 77.90
CA SER A 225 7.76 63.86 79.02
C SER A 225 8.14 65.31 78.74
N TYR A 226 8.59 65.64 77.53
CA TYR A 226 8.92 67.02 77.14
C TYR A 226 7.69 67.92 77.13
N ARG A 227 6.55 67.50 76.55
CA ARG A 227 5.31 68.29 76.56
C ARG A 227 4.76 68.48 77.96
N THR A 228 4.83 67.44 78.81
CA THR A 228 4.42 67.53 80.22
C THR A 228 5.28 68.56 80.96
N ALA A 229 6.61 68.51 80.78
CA ALA A 229 7.53 69.45 81.40
C ALA A 229 7.32 70.89 80.88
N GLU A 230 7.08 71.06 79.57
CA GLU A 230 6.80 72.37 78.97
C GLU A 230 5.51 72.98 79.52
N ILE A 231 4.42 72.20 79.59
CA ILE A 231 3.13 72.69 80.10
C ILE A 231 3.24 73.00 81.59
N LYS A 232 3.88 72.15 82.39
CA LYS A 232 4.16 72.43 83.82
C LYS A 232 4.96 73.70 84.00
N ALA A 233 6.06 73.88 83.25
CA ALA A 233 6.86 75.10 83.31
C ALA A 233 6.07 76.35 82.90
N LYS A 234 5.15 76.26 81.93
CA LYS A 234 4.25 77.37 81.56
C LYS A 234 3.24 77.67 82.67
N VAL A 235 2.65 76.66 83.30
CA VAL A 235 1.74 76.83 84.45
C VAL A 235 2.47 77.49 85.62
N ASP A 236 3.67 77.01 85.96
CA ASP A 236 4.52 77.59 87.00
C ASP A 236 4.92 79.04 86.66
N ALA A 237 5.28 79.32 85.41
CA ALA A 237 5.61 80.67 84.98
C ALA A 237 4.43 81.63 85.09
N VAL A 238 3.21 81.20 84.71
CA VAL A 238 1.98 81.99 84.87
C VAL A 238 1.61 82.17 86.34
N TYR A 239 1.78 81.13 87.16
CA TYR A 239 1.59 81.22 88.61
C TYR A 239 2.55 82.25 89.23
N LEU A 240 3.84 82.17 88.91
CA LEU A 240 4.85 83.12 89.41
C LEU A 240 4.66 84.54 88.86
N SER A 241 4.31 84.71 87.58
CA SER A 241 4.03 86.03 87.01
C SER A 241 2.81 86.68 87.65
N SER A 242 1.77 85.88 87.90
CA SER A 242 0.57 86.35 88.59
C SER A 242 0.87 86.83 90.02
N LEU A 243 1.85 86.23 90.70
CA LEU A 243 2.30 86.65 92.03
C LEU A 243 3.08 87.98 92.01
N THR A 244 3.82 88.25 90.94
CA THR A 244 4.58 89.51 90.77
C THR A 244 3.74 90.70 90.32
N ASP A 245 2.61 90.46 89.65
CA ASP A 245 1.72 91.51 89.14
C ASP A 245 0.78 92.09 90.20
N TYR A 246 0.77 91.55 91.43
CA TYR A 246 0.00 92.12 92.56
C TYR A 246 0.73 93.28 93.24
N SER A 247 0.09 94.46 93.22
CA SER A 247 0.47 95.60 94.05
C SER A 247 0.00 95.38 95.51
N PRO A 248 0.80 95.72 96.54
CA PRO A 248 0.44 95.51 97.95
C PRO A 248 -0.82 96.27 98.45
N ARG A 249 -1.52 97.01 97.56
CA ARG A 249 -2.79 97.70 97.86
C ARG A 249 -4.05 96.87 97.57
N ASP A 250 -3.95 95.76 96.84
CA ASP A 250 -5.12 94.95 96.43
C ASP A 250 -5.29 93.66 97.25
N LEU A 251 -4.61 93.55 98.39
CA LEU A 251 -4.70 92.39 99.28
C LEU A 251 -6.06 92.39 100.02
N PRO A 252 -6.84 91.29 99.97
CA PRO A 252 -8.07 91.17 100.75
C PRO A 252 -7.79 91.25 102.25
N VAL A 253 -8.62 92.00 102.98
CA VAL A 253 -8.62 92.02 104.45
C VAL A 253 -9.25 90.71 104.94
N ALA A 254 -8.45 89.64 105.02
CA ALA A 254 -8.85 88.31 105.51
C ALA A 254 -7.91 87.87 106.65
N SER A 255 -8.36 86.95 107.50
CA SER A 255 -7.53 86.44 108.61
C SER A 255 -6.35 85.63 108.07
N GLU A 256 -5.23 85.61 108.80
CA GLU A 256 -4.03 84.87 108.41
C GLU A 256 -4.28 83.36 108.26
N GLU A 257 -5.23 82.82 109.02
CA GLU A 257 -5.68 81.42 108.94
C GLU A 257 -6.48 81.13 107.66
N GLU A 258 -7.36 82.04 107.23
CA GLU A 258 -8.14 81.92 105.99
C GLU A 258 -7.25 82.01 104.74
N LEU A 259 -6.26 82.93 104.75
CA LEU A 259 -5.25 83.05 103.70
C LEU A 259 -4.35 81.80 103.61
N GLY A 260 -3.98 81.22 104.76
CA GLY A 260 -3.23 79.97 104.84
C GLY A 260 -3.99 78.79 104.24
N GLY A 261 -5.28 78.65 104.58
CA GLY A 261 -6.15 77.61 104.02
C GLY A 261 -6.34 77.74 102.51
N ARG A 262 -6.54 78.96 102.00
CA ARG A 262 -6.70 79.22 100.56
C ARG A 262 -5.43 78.94 99.77
N LYS A 263 -4.26 79.25 100.34
CA LYS A 263 -2.95 78.91 99.76
C LYS A 263 -2.72 77.39 99.73
N ALA A 264 -3.15 76.67 100.76
CA ALA A 264 -3.04 75.21 100.80
C ALA A 264 -3.97 74.54 99.77
N ALA A 265 -5.21 75.02 99.65
CA ALA A 265 -6.16 74.54 98.64
C ALA A 265 -5.67 74.80 97.21
N LEU A 266 -5.18 76.01 96.90
CA LEU A 266 -4.65 76.35 95.57
C LEU A 266 -3.41 75.50 95.22
N LYS A 267 -2.56 75.19 96.20
CA LYS A 267 -1.44 74.25 95.98
C LYS A 267 -1.91 72.83 95.69
N ALA A 268 -2.94 72.35 96.38
CA ALA A 268 -3.51 71.04 96.12
C ALA A 268 -4.13 70.96 94.72
N GLU A 269 -4.88 71.99 94.30
CA GLU A 269 -5.43 72.10 92.94
C GLU A 269 -4.33 72.17 91.87
N LEU A 270 -3.21 72.85 92.15
CA LEU A 270 -2.07 72.94 91.23
C LEU A 270 -1.33 71.60 91.09
N GLU A 271 -1.17 70.85 92.18
CA GLU A 271 -0.64 69.48 92.12
C GLU A 271 -1.60 68.54 91.36
N ASP A 272 -2.91 68.65 91.56
CA ASP A 272 -3.91 67.87 90.84
C ASP A 272 -3.85 68.17 89.33
N LEU A 273 -3.80 69.46 88.95
CA LEU A 273 -3.59 69.91 87.58
C LEU A 273 -2.28 69.36 86.99
N HIS A 274 -1.19 69.32 87.76
CA HIS A 274 0.08 68.74 87.32
C HIS A 274 0.01 67.23 87.05
N THR A 275 -0.88 66.50 87.72
CA THR A 275 -1.13 65.08 87.40
C THR A 275 -2.01 64.93 86.16
N GLU A 276 -3.04 65.77 86.01
CA GLU A 276 -3.93 65.75 84.85
C GLU A 276 -3.20 66.12 83.55
N ILE A 277 -2.29 67.11 83.59
CA ILE A 277 -1.45 67.51 82.44
C ILE A 277 -0.69 66.32 81.83
N ALA A 278 -0.19 65.41 82.66
CA ALA A 278 0.53 64.23 82.16
C ALA A 278 -0.40 63.28 81.38
N SER A 279 -1.61 63.04 81.91
CA SER A 279 -2.61 62.18 81.26
C SER A 279 -3.14 62.77 79.96
N VAL A 280 -3.35 64.09 79.91
CA VAL A 280 -3.80 64.80 78.70
C VAL A 280 -2.68 64.83 77.66
N ALA A 281 -1.43 65.06 78.06
CA ALA A 281 -0.28 65.03 77.16
C ALA A 281 -0.08 63.64 76.54
N GLU A 282 -0.26 62.57 77.32
CA GLU A 282 -0.26 61.18 76.83
C GLU A 282 -1.37 60.95 75.79
N MET A 283 -2.62 61.30 76.12
CA MET A 283 -3.75 61.15 75.19
C MET A 283 -3.56 61.90 73.87
N VAL A 284 -3.03 63.13 73.93
CA VAL A 284 -2.77 63.95 72.74
C VAL A 284 -1.67 63.34 71.88
N VAL A 285 -0.55 62.92 72.47
CA VAL A 285 0.54 62.27 71.72
C VAL A 285 0.09 60.93 71.13
N ASP A 286 -0.72 60.17 71.86
CA ASP A 286 -1.28 58.92 71.38
C ASP A 286 -2.17 59.13 70.15
N HIS A 287 -3.02 60.16 70.16
CA HIS A 287 -3.91 60.45 69.05
C HIS A 287 -3.22 61.14 67.86
N GLU A 288 -2.34 62.12 68.11
CA GLU A 288 -1.69 62.91 67.05
C GLU A 288 -0.52 62.18 66.38
N LEU A 289 0.21 61.34 67.11
CA LEU A 289 1.46 60.76 66.65
C LEU A 289 1.43 59.24 66.66
N ARG A 290 1.17 58.61 67.82
CA ARG A 290 1.27 57.15 67.97
C ARG A 290 0.33 56.41 67.02
N LYS A 291 -0.98 56.71 67.06
CA LYS A 291 -2.00 56.04 66.23
C LYS A 291 -1.72 56.21 64.73
N PRO A 292 -1.51 57.43 64.19
CA PRO A 292 -1.21 57.59 62.77
C PRO A 292 0.05 56.85 62.32
N MET A 293 1.10 56.81 63.15
CA MET A 293 2.35 56.09 62.83
C MET A 293 2.13 54.58 62.78
N MET A 294 1.40 54.02 63.74
CA MET A 294 1.04 52.59 63.77
C MET A 294 0.13 52.22 62.59
N ASP A 295 -0.90 53.01 62.29
CA ASP A 295 -1.78 52.78 61.15
C ASP A 295 -1.02 52.82 59.82
N MET A 296 -0.04 53.73 59.69
CA MET A 296 0.80 53.81 58.48
C MET A 296 1.73 52.60 58.36
N GLN A 297 2.27 52.11 59.47
CA GLN A 297 3.09 50.90 59.51
C GLN A 297 2.26 49.68 59.12
N GLU A 298 1.06 49.51 59.69
CA GLU A 298 0.15 48.42 59.36
C GLU A 298 -0.20 48.44 57.87
N ARG A 299 -0.52 49.60 57.30
CA ARG A 299 -0.79 49.74 55.86
C ARG A 299 0.41 49.35 55.00
N LYS A 300 1.62 49.80 55.37
CA LYS A 300 2.85 49.42 54.66
C LYS A 300 3.09 47.91 54.72
N GLU A 301 2.82 47.28 55.86
CA GLU A 301 2.97 45.84 56.04
C GLU A 301 1.91 45.06 55.23
N GLN A 302 0.66 45.54 55.21
CA GLN A 302 -0.39 45.01 54.35
C GLN A 302 -0.05 45.15 52.86
N ASP A 303 0.44 46.30 52.42
CA ASP A 303 0.87 46.52 51.02
C ASP A 303 2.07 45.62 50.66
N ALA A 304 3.04 45.48 51.56
CA ALA A 304 4.19 44.61 51.36
C ALA A 304 3.81 43.13 51.29
N THR A 305 2.93 42.67 52.19
CA THR A 305 2.41 41.29 52.19
C THR A 305 1.55 41.02 50.96
N GLN A 306 0.72 41.98 50.54
CA GLN A 306 -0.08 41.86 49.32
C GLN A 306 0.82 41.79 48.08
N ALA A 307 1.81 42.68 47.95
CA ALA A 307 2.78 42.64 46.87
C ALA A 307 3.56 41.31 46.85
N ARG A 308 4.03 40.84 48.01
CA ARG A 308 4.70 39.54 48.16
C ARG A 308 3.80 38.39 47.72
N SER A 309 2.53 38.41 48.12
CA SER A 309 1.55 37.38 47.71
C SER A 309 1.30 37.38 46.20
N ALA A 310 1.21 38.56 45.58
CA ALA A 310 1.03 38.71 44.14
C ALA A 310 2.24 38.18 43.36
N TRP A 311 3.45 38.51 43.82
CA TRP A 311 4.69 37.99 43.22
C TRP A 311 4.84 36.47 43.39
N LEU A 312 4.50 35.93 44.56
CA LEU A 312 4.49 34.48 44.78
C LEU A 312 3.46 33.79 43.88
N ASN A 313 2.26 34.35 43.75
CA ASN A 313 1.23 33.80 42.87
C ASN A 313 1.68 33.84 41.40
N TYR A 314 2.35 34.92 40.97
CA TYR A 314 2.96 34.99 39.65
C TYR A 314 4.01 33.89 39.43
N VAL A 315 4.89 33.65 40.40
CA VAL A 315 5.89 32.56 40.30
C VAL A 315 5.21 31.19 40.23
N VAL A 316 4.21 30.93 41.08
CA VAL A 316 3.52 29.64 41.11
C VAL A 316 2.75 29.40 39.81
N THR A 317 2.00 30.39 39.33
CA THR A 317 1.22 30.29 38.09
C THR A 317 2.11 30.15 36.86
N THR A 318 3.27 30.83 36.81
CA THR A 318 4.21 30.66 35.70
C THR A 318 4.86 29.27 35.70
N LEU A 319 5.25 28.74 36.86
CA LEU A 319 5.77 27.37 36.98
C LEU A 319 4.72 26.31 36.65
N ASP A 320 3.47 26.47 37.11
CA ASP A 320 2.36 25.58 36.77
C ASP A 320 2.05 25.60 35.27
N TYR A 321 2.07 26.78 34.64
CA TYR A 321 1.92 26.90 33.19
C TYR A 321 3.05 26.21 32.42
N MET A 322 4.32 26.39 32.85
CA MET A 322 5.47 25.71 32.26
C MET A 322 5.35 24.18 32.39
N ALA A 323 4.93 23.68 33.55
CA ALA A 323 4.73 22.25 33.82
C ALA A 323 3.62 21.66 32.93
N LYS A 324 2.42 22.26 32.92
CA LYS A 324 1.30 21.81 32.07
C LYS A 324 1.68 21.77 30.60
N ARG A 325 2.41 22.78 30.12
CA ARG A 325 2.88 22.79 28.75
C ARG A 325 3.89 21.68 28.49
N LEU A 326 4.83 21.43 29.40
CA LEU A 326 5.78 20.32 29.28
C LEU A 326 5.05 18.97 29.19
N ASP A 327 4.00 18.77 29.99
CA ASP A 327 3.16 17.57 29.94
C ASP A 327 2.50 17.40 28.56
N THR A 328 1.87 18.47 28.03
CA THR A 328 1.23 18.41 26.70
C THR A 328 2.23 18.08 25.58
N VAL A 329 3.44 18.64 25.64
CA VAL A 329 4.48 18.35 24.64
C VAL A 329 5.01 16.93 24.80
N THR A 330 5.14 16.46 26.03
CA THR A 330 5.57 15.09 26.34
C THR A 330 4.58 14.08 25.78
N ASP A 331 3.28 14.29 26.00
CA ASP A 331 2.24 13.40 25.47
C ASP A 331 2.16 13.45 23.94
N TYR A 332 2.30 14.63 23.34
CA TYR A 332 2.40 14.75 21.88
C TYR A 332 3.63 14.02 21.31
N THR A 333 4.78 14.10 21.99
CA THR A 333 6.01 13.39 21.59
C THR A 333 5.82 11.88 21.65
N LYS A 334 5.21 11.36 22.72
CA LYS A 334 4.88 9.94 22.84
C LYS A 334 3.98 9.46 21.71
N ASN A 335 2.95 10.22 21.36
CA ASN A 335 2.05 9.86 20.26
C ASN A 335 2.79 9.74 18.91
N ILE A 336 3.72 10.66 18.63
CA ILE A 336 4.55 10.57 17.41
C ILE A 336 5.46 9.35 17.45
N ASP A 337 6.07 9.04 18.59
CA ASP A 337 6.95 7.88 18.74
C ASP A 337 6.18 6.55 18.61
N GLU A 338 5.01 6.44 19.24
CA GLU A 338 4.10 5.30 19.08
C GLU A 338 3.62 5.15 17.63
N PHE A 339 3.30 6.26 16.97
CA PHE A 339 2.93 6.24 15.55
C PHE A 339 4.11 5.81 14.66
N GLN A 340 5.33 6.26 14.95
CA GLN A 340 6.53 5.80 14.25
C GLN A 340 6.75 4.29 14.44
N GLU A 341 6.57 3.77 15.65
CA GLU A 341 6.68 2.34 15.92
C GLU A 341 5.63 1.54 15.12
N ALA A 342 4.39 2.02 15.08
CA ALA A 342 3.32 1.42 14.29
C ALA A 342 3.66 1.41 12.79
N VAL A 343 4.16 2.53 12.25
CA VAL A 343 4.60 2.64 10.85
C VAL A 343 5.78 1.70 10.57
N ALA A 344 6.74 1.58 11.48
CA ALA A 344 7.85 0.65 11.35
C ALA A 344 7.38 -0.82 11.34
N HIS A 345 6.39 -1.17 12.17
CA HIS A 345 5.80 -2.51 12.18
C HIS A 345 5.03 -2.81 10.88
N ILE A 346 4.28 -1.83 10.37
CA ILE A 346 3.61 -1.94 9.06
C ILE A 346 4.63 -2.13 7.95
N ASN A 347 5.73 -1.36 7.97
CA ASN A 347 6.83 -1.49 7.01
C ASN A 347 7.43 -2.90 7.01
N GLN A 348 7.74 -3.41 8.20
CA GLN A 348 8.28 -4.76 8.33
C GLN A 348 7.30 -5.83 7.83
N ALA A 349 5.99 -5.67 8.12
CA ALA A 349 4.96 -6.58 7.65
C ALA A 349 4.78 -6.51 6.12
N ALA A 350 4.83 -5.32 5.53
CA ALA A 350 4.78 -5.09 4.09
C ALA A 350 6.00 -5.73 3.40
N ALA A 351 7.21 -5.48 3.90
CA ALA A 351 8.45 -6.05 3.37
C ALA A 351 8.45 -7.59 3.38
N LYS A 352 7.94 -8.22 4.45
CA LYS A 352 7.80 -9.68 4.53
C LYS A 352 6.85 -10.21 3.46
N ARG A 353 5.64 -9.64 3.34
CA ARG A 353 4.64 -10.09 2.35
C ARG A 353 5.07 -9.87 0.91
N MET A 354 5.81 -8.79 0.64
CA MET A 354 6.34 -8.50 -0.70
C MET A 354 7.50 -9.41 -1.12
N GLN A 355 8.31 -9.91 -0.17
CA GLN A 355 9.36 -10.89 -0.49
C GLN A 355 8.79 -12.25 -0.90
N ASP A 356 7.67 -12.67 -0.29
CA ASP A 356 7.05 -13.97 -0.58
C ASP A 356 6.44 -14.00 -1.99
N THR A 357 5.90 -12.88 -2.48
CA THR A 357 5.36 -12.77 -3.85
C THR A 357 6.43 -12.83 -4.94
N SER A 358 7.68 -12.46 -4.64
CA SER A 358 8.80 -12.51 -5.59
C SER A 358 9.42 -13.91 -5.70
N LYS A 359 9.41 -14.69 -4.61
CA LYS A 359 10.01 -16.03 -4.56
C LYS A 359 9.23 -17.09 -5.35
N GLU A 360 7.92 -16.95 -5.51
CA GLU A 360 7.08 -17.94 -6.21
C GLU A 360 7.22 -17.89 -7.75
N VAL A 361 7.93 -16.90 -8.30
CA VAL A 361 8.14 -16.73 -9.77
C VAL A 361 9.49 -17.31 -10.25
N ALA A 362 10.36 -17.78 -9.35
CA ALA A 362 11.66 -18.34 -9.74
C ALA A 362 11.57 -19.83 -10.14
N ARG A 363 11.09 -20.12 -11.36
CA ARG A 363 11.39 -21.38 -12.09
C ARG A 363 12.35 -21.10 -13.26
N PRO A 364 13.21 -22.06 -13.64
CA PRO A 364 14.51 -21.79 -14.23
C PRO A 364 14.41 -21.22 -15.64
N GLU A 365 15.30 -20.27 -15.91
CA GLU A 365 15.53 -19.69 -17.23
C GLU A 365 15.88 -20.80 -18.25
N ILE A 366 14.89 -21.21 -19.04
CA ILE A 366 15.16 -21.84 -20.32
C ILE A 366 15.69 -20.74 -21.23
N ARG A 367 17.01 -20.68 -21.37
CA ARG A 367 17.72 -19.82 -22.32
C ARG A 367 17.22 -20.11 -23.74
N ARG A 368 16.25 -19.33 -24.20
CA ARG A 368 15.94 -19.19 -25.63
C ARG A 368 16.73 -18.04 -26.20
N ALA A 369 17.34 -18.34 -27.34
CA ALA A 369 18.28 -17.51 -28.07
C ALA A 369 17.78 -16.08 -28.29
N LYS A 370 18.72 -15.14 -28.23
CA LYS A 370 18.57 -13.72 -28.54
C LYS A 370 17.94 -13.57 -29.94
N SER A 371 16.67 -13.21 -29.98
CA SER A 371 16.05 -12.60 -31.15
C SER A 371 15.82 -11.13 -30.84
N SER A 372 16.58 -10.30 -31.55
CA SER A 372 16.27 -8.93 -31.97
C SER A 372 15.17 -8.18 -31.20
N ARG A 373 15.61 -7.20 -30.40
CA ARG A 373 14.77 -6.10 -29.92
C ARG A 373 14.30 -5.27 -31.12
N ASN A 374 13.10 -5.57 -31.62
CA ASN A 374 12.27 -4.58 -32.30
C ASN A 374 11.07 -4.29 -31.41
N SER A 375 11.27 -3.30 -30.56
CA SER A 375 10.23 -2.52 -29.90
C SER A 375 9.36 -1.89 -30.99
N ILE A 376 8.24 -2.52 -31.33
CA ILE A 376 7.13 -1.83 -31.97
C ILE A 376 6.30 -1.21 -30.83
N PHE A 377 6.87 -0.17 -30.23
CA PHE A 377 6.04 0.93 -29.78
C PHE A 377 5.34 1.45 -31.02
N SER A 378 4.01 1.43 -31.04
CA SER A 378 3.24 2.17 -32.02
C SER A 378 3.75 3.61 -31.99
N PRO A 379 4.32 4.15 -33.08
CA PRO A 379 4.62 5.56 -33.11
C PRO A 379 3.28 6.27 -33.01
N ALA A 380 3.23 7.31 -32.17
CA ALA A 380 2.13 8.25 -32.17
C ALA A 380 1.75 8.56 -33.62
N LEU A 381 0.55 8.11 -34.03
CA LEU A 381 -0.08 8.50 -35.26
C LEU A 381 -0.10 10.03 -35.24
N LYS A 382 0.82 10.65 -35.98
CA LYS A 382 0.67 12.04 -36.41
C LYS A 382 -0.51 12.08 -37.36
N LEU A 383 -1.71 12.06 -36.78
CA LEU A 383 -2.91 12.52 -37.45
C LEU A 383 -2.64 13.98 -37.80
N LYS A 384 -2.39 14.23 -39.08
CA LYS A 384 -2.53 15.56 -39.64
C LYS A 384 -3.94 16.02 -39.26
N PRO A 385 -4.13 17.14 -38.55
CA PRO A 385 -5.47 17.66 -38.34
C PRO A 385 -6.01 18.08 -39.70
N THR A 386 -7.02 17.37 -40.18
CA THR A 386 -7.97 17.91 -41.16
C THR A 386 -8.59 19.14 -40.50
N LYS A 387 -8.17 20.34 -40.93
CA LYS A 387 -8.69 21.68 -40.55
C LYS A 387 -9.50 21.67 -39.24
N ALA A 388 -8.80 21.56 -38.12
CA ALA A 388 -9.43 21.83 -36.83
C ALA A 388 -9.58 23.35 -36.69
N LEU A 389 -10.66 23.79 -36.05
CA LEU A 389 -10.89 25.21 -35.76
C LEU A 389 -9.68 25.83 -35.04
N ASP A 390 -9.32 27.04 -35.44
CA ASP A 390 -8.19 27.80 -34.87
C ASP A 390 -8.58 28.32 -33.47
N LEU A 391 -8.58 27.42 -32.48
CA LEU A 391 -8.84 27.75 -31.08
C LEU A 391 -7.54 28.15 -30.37
N PRO A 392 -7.59 29.12 -29.43
CA PRO A 392 -6.44 29.48 -28.59
C PRO A 392 -5.78 28.27 -27.92
N VAL A 393 -4.44 28.24 -27.90
CA VAL A 393 -3.62 27.12 -27.39
C VAL A 393 -4.01 26.70 -25.96
N ALA A 394 -4.35 27.67 -25.10
CA ALA A 394 -4.79 27.40 -23.73
C ALA A 394 -6.10 26.57 -23.66
N LEU A 395 -7.03 26.79 -24.59
CA LEU A 395 -8.27 26.02 -24.67
C LEU A 395 -8.03 24.63 -25.27
N GLN A 396 -7.10 24.51 -26.22
CA GLN A 396 -6.70 23.20 -26.76
C GLN A 396 -6.06 22.31 -25.68
N ASP A 397 -5.20 22.88 -24.84
CA ASP A 397 -4.59 22.16 -23.72
C ASP A 397 -5.61 21.79 -22.64
N ALA A 398 -6.55 22.69 -22.31
CA ALA A 398 -7.63 22.37 -21.37
C ALA A 398 -8.54 21.23 -21.86
N LEU A 399 -8.84 21.17 -23.17
CA LEU A 399 -9.61 20.09 -23.78
C LEU A 399 -8.85 18.75 -23.80
N ARG A 400 -7.52 18.80 -23.94
CA ARG A 400 -6.65 17.62 -23.82
C ARG A 400 -6.59 17.10 -22.40
N HIS A 401 -6.42 17.97 -21.41
CA HIS A 401 -6.46 17.61 -19.99
C HIS A 401 -7.80 17.01 -19.58
N THR A 402 -8.89 17.47 -20.19
CA THR A 402 -10.23 16.94 -19.97
C THR A 402 -10.58 15.74 -20.86
N SER A 403 -9.65 15.22 -21.69
CA SER A 403 -9.83 14.04 -22.54
C SER A 403 -11.02 14.11 -23.51
N ILE A 404 -11.34 15.30 -24.04
CA ILE A 404 -12.46 15.50 -24.98
C ILE A 404 -11.88 15.58 -26.40
N SER A 405 -12.37 14.74 -27.31
CA SER A 405 -11.81 14.61 -28.66
C SER A 405 -12.08 15.85 -29.52
N PHE A 406 -11.03 16.50 -30.01
CA PHE A 406 -11.06 17.73 -30.81
C PHE A 406 -11.11 17.43 -32.33
N ASN A 407 -12.14 16.74 -32.79
CA ASN A 407 -12.34 16.39 -34.21
C ASN A 407 -13.69 16.90 -34.72
N GLN A 408 -14.01 18.17 -34.45
CA GLN A 408 -15.31 18.75 -34.79
C GLN A 408 -15.17 19.98 -35.68
N ASP A 409 -16.07 20.08 -36.66
CA ASP A 409 -15.96 21.02 -37.78
C ASP A 409 -16.58 22.41 -37.47
N SER A 410 -17.34 22.56 -36.37
CA SER A 410 -17.96 23.84 -35.95
C SER A 410 -17.88 24.09 -34.44
N ILE A 411 -17.82 25.37 -34.02
CA ILE A 411 -17.82 25.77 -32.59
C ILE A 411 -19.11 25.34 -31.90
N GLU A 412 -20.24 25.37 -32.61
CA GLU A 412 -21.54 24.95 -32.07
C GLU A 412 -21.56 23.45 -31.73
N SER A 413 -20.96 22.62 -32.58
CA SER A 413 -20.82 21.18 -32.30
C SER A 413 -19.87 20.89 -31.13
N LEU A 414 -18.84 21.72 -30.95
CA LEU A 414 -17.95 21.70 -29.78
C LEU A 414 -18.72 22.02 -28.51
N GLN A 415 -19.52 23.07 -28.52
CA GLN A 415 -20.32 23.46 -27.38
C GLN A 415 -21.35 22.38 -27.02
N GLU A 416 -22.01 21.77 -27.99
CA GLU A 416 -22.98 20.70 -27.76
C GLU A 416 -22.32 19.43 -27.17
N SER A 417 -21.15 19.05 -27.69
CA SER A 417 -20.41 17.91 -27.15
C SER A 417 -19.83 18.18 -25.76
N LEU A 418 -19.42 19.41 -25.47
CA LEU A 418 -19.02 19.83 -24.12
C LEU A 418 -20.20 19.78 -23.15
N ALA A 419 -21.37 20.30 -23.54
CA ALA A 419 -22.58 20.21 -22.73
C ALA A 419 -22.98 18.76 -22.45
N LYS A 420 -22.92 17.89 -23.46
CA LYS A 420 -23.21 16.46 -23.32
C LYS A 420 -22.21 15.76 -22.39
N THR A 421 -20.92 16.00 -22.57
CA THR A 421 -19.88 15.40 -21.71
C THR A 421 -19.95 15.91 -20.28
N GLN A 422 -20.31 17.18 -20.06
CA GLN A 422 -20.56 17.73 -18.74
C GLN A 422 -21.72 17.01 -18.05
N ILE A 423 -22.85 16.80 -18.76
CA ILE A 423 -24.01 16.07 -18.23
C ILE A 423 -23.66 14.61 -17.94
N GLU A 424 -22.94 13.93 -18.83
CA GLU A 424 -22.51 12.55 -18.63
C GLU A 424 -21.58 12.41 -17.42
N ARG A 425 -20.65 13.36 -17.23
CA ARG A 425 -19.72 13.35 -16.10
C ARG A 425 -20.40 13.72 -14.79
N SER A 426 -21.28 14.70 -14.77
CA SER A 426 -22.05 15.04 -13.56
C SER A 426 -22.94 13.86 -13.14
N LYS A 427 -23.57 13.18 -14.11
CA LYS A 427 -24.35 11.96 -13.85
C LYS A 427 -23.48 10.82 -13.32
N LYS A 428 -22.28 10.61 -13.88
CA LYS A 428 -21.33 9.61 -13.36
C LYS A 428 -20.85 9.95 -11.96
N LEU A 429 -20.53 11.22 -11.70
CA LEU A 429 -20.12 11.68 -10.37
C LEU A 429 -21.23 11.45 -9.34
N GLN A 430 -22.47 11.78 -9.69
CA GLN A 430 -23.63 11.50 -8.84
C GLN A 430 -23.77 9.99 -8.58
N GLY A 431 -23.66 9.16 -9.63
CA GLY A 431 -23.70 7.71 -9.47
C GLY A 431 -22.58 7.15 -8.59
N HIS A 432 -21.37 7.71 -8.67
CA HIS A 432 -20.27 7.37 -7.76
C HIS A 432 -20.59 7.76 -6.32
N TYR A 433 -21.10 8.98 -6.12
CA TYR A 433 -21.49 9.45 -4.78
C TYR A 433 -22.58 8.57 -4.16
N ASP A 434 -23.63 8.25 -4.93
CA ASP A 434 -24.74 7.42 -4.46
C ASP A 434 -24.25 5.98 -4.16
N SER A 435 -23.39 5.42 -5.03
CA SER A 435 -22.79 4.10 -4.83
C SER A 435 -21.86 4.04 -3.62
N ASP A 436 -20.99 5.03 -3.45
CA ASP A 436 -20.04 5.09 -2.33
C ASP A 436 -20.79 5.35 -1.02
N SER A 437 -21.77 6.24 -1.02
CA SER A 437 -22.65 6.50 0.13
C SER A 437 -23.42 5.24 0.53
N SER A 438 -24.05 4.55 -0.41
CA SER A 438 -24.78 3.30 -0.12
C SER A 438 -23.86 2.18 0.35
N SER A 439 -22.68 2.03 -0.27
CA SER A 439 -21.69 1.02 0.10
C SER A 439 -21.13 1.26 1.51
N THR A 440 -20.75 2.50 1.82
CA THR A 440 -20.26 2.87 3.16
C THR A 440 -21.33 2.71 4.22
N GLN A 441 -22.58 3.11 3.95
CA GLN A 441 -23.70 2.89 4.85
C GLN A 441 -23.96 1.40 5.09
N ALA A 442 -23.91 0.56 4.06
CA ALA A 442 -24.09 -0.89 4.19
C ALA A 442 -23.00 -1.53 5.06
N VAL A 443 -21.72 -1.16 4.85
CA VAL A 443 -20.60 -1.66 5.66
C VAL A 443 -20.74 -1.20 7.12
N LEU A 444 -21.10 0.06 7.36
CA LEU A 444 -21.33 0.57 8.72
C LEU A 444 -22.49 -0.16 9.40
N ALA A 445 -23.60 -0.37 8.70
CA ALA A 445 -24.76 -1.11 9.22
C ALA A 445 -24.41 -2.56 9.57
N GLU A 446 -23.62 -3.25 8.74
CA GLU A 446 -23.14 -4.61 9.02
C GLU A 446 -22.23 -4.63 10.26
N ARG A 447 -21.30 -3.68 10.37
CA ARG A 447 -20.38 -3.61 11.52
C ARG A 447 -21.11 -3.27 12.82
N LEU A 448 -22.03 -2.31 12.80
CA LEU A 448 -22.82 -1.92 13.96
C LEU A 448 -23.79 -3.02 14.39
N SER A 449 -24.47 -3.68 13.45
CA SER A 449 -25.36 -4.81 13.78
C SER A 449 -24.60 -5.98 14.38
N LYS A 450 -23.41 -6.30 13.88
CA LYS A 450 -22.53 -7.30 14.47
C LYS A 450 -22.07 -6.90 15.88
N ALA A 451 -21.66 -5.65 16.07
CA ALA A 451 -21.25 -5.14 17.38
C ALA A 451 -22.42 -5.18 18.39
N ASP A 452 -23.63 -4.82 17.98
CA ASP A 452 -24.84 -4.92 18.83
C ASP A 452 -25.16 -6.38 19.17
N ALA A 453 -25.04 -7.31 18.21
CA ALA A 453 -25.22 -8.73 18.47
C ALA A 453 -24.19 -9.27 19.49
N ASP A 454 -22.92 -8.89 19.34
CA ASP A 454 -21.84 -9.28 20.25
C ASP A 454 -22.05 -8.67 21.66
N LEU A 455 -22.47 -7.40 21.75
CA LEU A 455 -22.83 -6.77 23.02
C LEU A 455 -24.00 -7.48 23.71
N ARG A 456 -25.05 -7.86 22.96
CA ARG A 456 -26.17 -8.65 23.50
C ARG A 456 -25.72 -10.02 23.98
N LEU A 457 -24.79 -10.67 23.29
CA LEU A 457 -24.19 -11.95 23.71
C LEU A 457 -23.37 -11.81 25.00
N ILE A 458 -22.69 -10.68 25.22
CA ILE A 458 -21.91 -10.42 26.44
C ILE A 458 -22.82 -10.03 27.61
N PHE A 459 -23.81 -9.17 27.36
CA PHE A 459 -24.72 -8.69 28.40
C PHE A 459 -25.75 -9.73 28.82
N GLY A 460 -26.18 -10.63 27.93
CA GLY A 460 -27.16 -11.68 28.24
C GLY A 460 -26.75 -12.59 29.42
N PRO A 461 -25.52 -13.13 29.46
CA PRO A 461 -24.98 -13.89 30.58
C PRO A 461 -24.73 -13.03 31.82
N LEU A 462 -24.21 -11.81 31.65
CA LEU A 462 -23.84 -10.91 32.74
C LEU A 462 -25.05 -10.47 33.57
N TYR A 463 -26.17 -10.18 32.89
CA TYR A 463 -27.42 -9.72 33.52
C TYR A 463 -28.43 -10.84 33.77
N LYS A 464 -28.07 -12.12 33.52
CA LYS A 464 -28.93 -13.30 33.69
C LYS A 464 -29.51 -13.45 35.10
N HIS A 465 -28.79 -12.94 36.11
CA HIS A 465 -29.14 -13.07 37.53
C HIS A 465 -29.61 -11.76 38.16
N THR A 466 -29.79 -10.70 37.37
CA THR A 466 -30.26 -9.40 37.86
C THR A 466 -31.72 -9.15 37.48
N PRO A 467 -32.51 -8.45 38.31
CA PRO A 467 -33.91 -8.12 38.01
C PRO A 467 -34.07 -7.15 36.82
N PHE A 468 -32.96 -6.64 36.26
CA PHE A 468 -32.91 -5.74 35.11
C PHE A 468 -32.48 -6.44 33.82
N GLN A 469 -32.85 -7.72 33.67
CA GLN A 469 -32.44 -8.61 32.57
C GLN A 469 -32.63 -8.04 31.15
N GLN A 470 -33.49 -7.03 30.98
CA GLN A 470 -33.61 -6.24 29.75
C GLN A 470 -33.74 -4.75 30.09
N VAL A 471 -32.63 -4.07 30.38
CA VAL A 471 -32.60 -2.60 30.25
C VAL A 471 -32.55 -2.27 28.76
N ARG A 472 -33.72 -2.16 28.14
CA ARG A 472 -33.84 -1.49 26.85
C ARG A 472 -33.62 0.00 27.12
N LEU A 473 -32.49 0.53 26.67
CA LEU A 473 -32.18 1.97 26.74
C LEU A 473 -33.06 2.80 25.79
N THR A 474 -33.83 2.13 24.93
CA THR A 474 -34.82 2.74 24.06
C THR A 474 -36.20 2.72 24.71
N ASP A 475 -36.88 3.87 24.71
CA ASP A 475 -38.27 3.95 25.14
C ASP A 475 -39.13 3.04 24.25
N ALA A 476 -39.79 2.05 24.86
CA ALA A 476 -40.65 1.10 24.17
C ALA A 476 -41.82 1.78 23.42
N LYS A 477 -42.15 3.03 23.76
CA LYS A 477 -43.09 3.85 23.01
C LYS A 477 -42.48 4.35 21.70
N LEU A 478 -41.24 4.85 21.74
CA LEU A 478 -40.51 5.32 20.57
C LEU A 478 -40.24 4.18 19.59
N GLU A 479 -39.86 3.00 20.08
CA GLU A 479 -39.65 1.80 19.23
C GLU A 479 -40.95 1.35 18.52
N ARG A 480 -42.10 1.49 19.20
CA ARG A 480 -43.41 1.23 18.61
C ARG A 480 -43.82 2.30 17.59
N GLU A 481 -43.50 3.57 17.84
CA GLU A 481 -43.78 4.66 16.90
C GLU A 481 -42.89 4.56 15.66
N LEU A 482 -41.60 4.24 15.84
CA LEU A 482 -40.65 4.05 14.74
C LEU A 482 -41.03 2.82 13.91
N GLY A 483 -41.44 1.73 14.55
CA GLY A 483 -41.97 0.54 13.84
C GLY A 483 -43.35 0.75 13.19
N LYS A 484 -44.12 1.78 13.57
CA LYS A 484 -45.32 2.21 12.84
C LYS A 484 -44.92 3.05 11.63
N MET A 485 -44.01 4.01 11.82
CA MET A 485 -43.49 4.85 10.75
C MET A 485 -42.83 4.02 9.65
N ASP A 486 -42.06 2.98 10.01
CA ASP A 486 -41.41 2.08 9.05
C ASP A 486 -42.42 1.26 8.24
N ARG A 487 -43.54 0.88 8.85
CA ARG A 487 -44.67 0.25 8.15
C ARG A 487 -45.37 1.24 7.23
N GLU A 488 -45.62 2.46 7.69
CA GLU A 488 -46.20 3.52 6.87
C GLU A 488 -45.29 3.87 5.68
N LEU A 489 -43.96 3.86 5.87
CA LEU A 489 -42.98 4.11 4.82
C LEU A 489 -42.92 2.97 3.81
N ASN A 490 -42.99 1.71 4.26
CA ASN A 490 -43.07 0.55 3.37
C ASN A 490 -44.39 0.53 2.61
N ASP A 491 -45.52 0.81 3.26
CA ASP A 491 -46.82 0.91 2.58
C ASP A 491 -46.83 2.08 1.57
N ALA A 492 -46.22 3.22 1.91
CA ALA A 492 -46.07 4.35 0.99
C ALA A 492 -45.12 4.02 -0.17
N SER A 493 -44.04 3.28 0.09
CA SER A 493 -43.11 2.81 -0.93
C SER A 493 -43.77 1.81 -1.86
N GLU A 494 -44.56 0.85 -1.34
CA GLU A 494 -45.37 -0.05 -2.16
C GLU A 494 -46.45 0.70 -2.94
N GLN A 495 -47.09 1.70 -2.35
CA GLN A 495 -48.04 2.56 -3.08
C GLN A 495 -47.37 3.35 -4.19
N LEU A 496 -46.15 3.84 -3.96
CA LEU A 496 -45.35 4.56 -4.96
C LEU A 496 -44.88 3.59 -6.05
N LEU A 497 -44.43 2.39 -5.69
CA LEU A 497 -44.05 1.34 -6.63
C LEU A 497 -45.27 0.88 -7.46
N ASN A 498 -46.45 0.80 -6.84
CA ASN A 498 -47.70 0.52 -7.52
C ASN A 498 -48.18 1.70 -8.38
N ALA A 499 -47.88 2.95 -8.01
CA ALA A 499 -48.18 4.14 -8.80
C ALA A 499 -47.21 4.30 -9.98
N GLU A 500 -45.94 3.89 -9.84
CA GLU A 500 -44.96 3.82 -10.92
C GLU A 500 -45.20 2.62 -11.85
N ALA A 501 -45.58 1.46 -11.30
CA ALA A 501 -45.96 0.28 -12.07
C ALA A 501 -47.31 0.47 -12.80
N ASN A 502 -48.25 1.19 -12.20
CA ASN A 502 -49.39 1.79 -12.89
C ASN A 502 -48.95 3.07 -13.60
N GLY A 503 -47.98 2.94 -14.52
CA GLY A 503 -47.72 4.00 -15.49
C GLY A 503 -49.06 4.40 -16.11
N LEU A 504 -49.44 5.67 -15.95
CA LEU A 504 -50.67 6.27 -16.46
C LEU A 504 -50.88 5.86 -17.92
N SER A 505 -51.62 4.77 -18.13
CA SER A 505 -51.99 4.31 -19.45
C SER A 505 -52.93 5.35 -20.04
N LEU A 506 -52.75 5.68 -21.32
CA LEU A 506 -53.68 6.49 -22.13
C LEU A 506 -55.13 5.96 -22.15
N SER A 507 -55.37 4.78 -21.58
CA SER A 507 -56.69 4.18 -21.37
C SER A 507 -57.36 4.55 -20.03
N ASP A 508 -56.68 5.19 -19.08
CA ASP A 508 -57.25 5.55 -17.79
C ASP A 508 -58.29 6.70 -17.95
N PRO A 509 -59.55 6.52 -17.50
CA PRO A 509 -60.61 7.51 -17.65
C PRO A 509 -60.25 8.90 -17.12
N LYS A 510 -59.39 9.02 -16.12
CA LYS A 510 -58.94 10.31 -15.57
C LYS A 510 -58.00 11.06 -16.52
N VAL A 511 -57.12 10.34 -17.22
CA VAL A 511 -56.18 10.90 -18.21
C VAL A 511 -56.92 11.33 -19.48
N ARG A 512 -57.91 10.54 -19.93
CA ARG A 512 -58.78 10.92 -21.06
C ARG A 512 -59.59 12.18 -20.78
N ALA A 513 -60.14 12.31 -19.57
CA ALA A 513 -60.86 13.51 -19.17
C ALA A 513 -59.95 14.76 -19.12
N PHE A 514 -58.69 14.59 -18.71
CA PHE A 514 -57.71 15.68 -18.68
C PHE A 514 -57.27 16.11 -20.09
N ILE A 515 -56.97 15.15 -20.98
CA ILE A 515 -56.61 15.42 -22.39
C ILE A 515 -57.79 16.05 -23.15
N ALA A 516 -59.02 15.60 -22.91
CA ALA A 516 -60.20 16.21 -23.54
C ALA A 516 -60.46 17.65 -23.07
N LYS A 517 -60.00 18.01 -21.87
CA LYS A 517 -60.21 19.34 -21.28
C LYS A 517 -59.08 20.33 -21.60
N HIS A 518 -57.86 19.84 -21.80
CA HIS A 518 -56.66 20.69 -21.96
C HIS A 518 -55.87 20.43 -23.26
N GLY A 519 -56.26 19.43 -24.07
CA GLY A 519 -55.64 19.14 -25.36
C GLY A 519 -56.29 19.91 -26.51
N ARG A 520 -55.94 21.20 -26.65
CA ARG A 520 -55.99 21.94 -27.91
C ARG A 520 -54.71 22.71 -28.10
#